data_AF-A0A350PAD8-F1
#
_entry.id   AF-A0A350PAD8-F1
#
_cell.length_a   1.000
_cell.length_b   1.000
_cell.length_c   1.000
_cell.angle_alpha   90.00
_cell.angle_beta   90.00
_cell.angle_gamma   90.00
#
_symmetry.space_group_name_H-M   'P 1'
#
loop_
_entity.id
_entity.type
_entity.pdbx_description
1 polymer ?
#
loop_
_entity_poly.entity_id
_entity_poly.type
_entity_poly.pdbx_seq_one_letter_code
_entity_poly.pdbx_strand_id
1 'polypeptide(L)'
;MLIDNEKFIALLSDNSGIEKEKVEKYLEELISEMKTSFDEGEGYEVEGFGIFSKLGSNILFIPSEELETEINYKYVGMEPIE
;
A
#
# COMPACT_ATOMS: atom_id res chain seq x y z
N MET A 1 9.06 12.73 2.33
CA MET A 1 10.04 11.64 2.57
C MET A 1 9.78 10.57 1.52
N LEU A 2 10.76 10.30 0.64
CA LEU A 2 10.63 9.24 -0.36
C LEU A 2 11.19 7.94 0.24
N ILE A 3 10.32 6.96 0.41
CA ILE A 3 10.70 5.62 0.87
C ILE A 3 10.84 4.75 -0.39
N ASP A 4 12.03 4.20 -0.59
CA ASP A 4 12.28 3.21 -1.63
C ASP A 4 11.93 1.79 -1.13
N ASN A 5 11.87 0.82 -2.04
CA ASN A 5 11.48 -0.55 -1.72
C ASN A 5 12.40 -1.18 -0.66
N GLU A 6 13.70 -0.91 -0.74
CA GLU A 6 14.68 -1.49 0.19
C GLU A 6 14.49 -0.97 1.62
N LYS A 7 14.25 0.34 1.77
CA LYS A 7 13.90 0.96 3.05
C LYS A 7 12.54 0.48 3.56
N PHE A 8 11.56 0.30 2.68
CA PHE A 8 10.24 -0.19 3.08
C PHE A 8 10.30 -1.61 3.65
N ILE A 9 11.01 -2.51 2.95
CA ILE A 9 11.24 -3.89 3.41
C ILE A 9 11.98 -3.90 4.76
N ALA A 10 13.01 -3.06 4.92
CA ALA A 10 13.74 -2.95 6.18
C ALA A 10 12.82 -2.50 7.33
N LEU A 11 12.00 -1.46 7.11
CA LEU A 11 11.04 -0.99 8.11
C LEU A 11 10.02 -2.07 8.50
N LEU A 12 9.50 -2.82 7.53
CA LEU A 12 8.58 -3.92 7.81
C LEU A 12 9.27 -5.02 8.62
N SER A 13 10.50 -5.41 8.25
CA SER A 13 11.28 -6.41 8.99
C SER A 13 11.53 -5.98 10.44
N ASP A 14 11.99 -4.74 10.64
CA ASP A 14 12.33 -4.21 11.96
C ASP A 14 11.10 -4.09 12.88
N ASN A 15 9.95 -3.65 12.34
CA ASN A 15 8.74 -3.43 13.14
C ASN A 15 7.93 -4.71 13.40
N SER A 16 8.01 -5.70 12.49
CA SER A 16 7.26 -6.95 12.62
C SER A 16 8.07 -8.09 13.24
N GLY A 17 9.40 -7.99 13.28
CA GLY A 17 10.31 -9.08 13.65
C GLY A 17 10.37 -10.21 12.62
N ILE A 18 9.77 -10.01 11.44
CA ILE A 18 9.81 -10.96 10.32
C ILE A 18 11.13 -10.81 9.58
N GLU A 19 11.76 -11.92 9.21
CA GLU A 19 12.99 -11.91 8.42
C GLU A 19 12.76 -11.26 7.05
N LYS A 20 13.75 -10.48 6.59
CA LYS A 20 13.70 -9.73 5.32
C LYS A 20 13.21 -10.58 4.14
N GLU A 21 13.76 -11.77 3.97
CA GLU A 21 13.40 -12.69 2.88
C GLU A 21 11.91 -13.11 2.92
N LYS A 22 11.35 -13.27 4.13
CA LYS A 22 9.92 -13.58 4.30
C LYS A 22 9.05 -12.36 4.02
N VAL A 23 9.47 -11.17 4.42
CA VAL A 23 8.78 -9.91 4.09
C VAL A 23 8.70 -9.73 2.58
N GLU A 24 9.82 -9.89 1.88
CA GLU A 24 9.87 -9.82 0.42
C GLU A 24 8.90 -10.80 -0.23
N LYS A 25 8.92 -12.06 0.23
CA LYS A 25 8.00 -13.09 -0.26
C LYS A 25 6.53 -12.74 -0.02
N TYR A 26 6.17 -12.25 1.16
CA TYR A 26 4.78 -11.86 1.45
C TYR A 26 4.31 -10.67 0.61
N LEU A 27 5.19 -9.71 0.33
CA LEU A 27 4.87 -8.60 -0.56
C LEU A 27 4.67 -9.09 -2.01
N GLU A 28 5.50 -10.02 -2.49
CA GLU A 28 5.32 -10.64 -3.80
C GLU A 28 3.99 -11.41 -3.90
N GLU A 29 3.65 -12.18 -2.86
CA GLU A 29 2.37 -12.91 -2.77
C GLU A 29 1.18 -11.94 -2.80
N LEU A 30 1.22 -10.87 -1.99
CA LEU A 30 0.18 -9.82 -1.98
C LEU A 30 0.00 -9.18 -3.35
N ILE A 31 1.09 -8.78 -4.01
CA ILE A 31 1.03 -8.18 -5.34
C ILE A 31 0.46 -9.16 -6.36
N SER A 32 0.79 -10.45 -6.26
CA SER A 32 0.26 -11.49 -7.14
C SER A 32 -1.24 -11.69 -6.94
N GLU A 33 -1.70 -11.67 -5.69
CA GLU A 33 -3.13 -11.77 -5.34
C GLU A 33 -3.91 -10.59 -5.92
N MET A 34 -3.43 -9.36 -5.70
CA MET A 34 -4.04 -8.15 -6.26
C MET A 34 -4.16 -8.21 -7.79
N LYS A 35 -3.10 -8.64 -8.48
CA LYS A 35 -3.11 -8.79 -9.95
C LYS A 35 -4.16 -9.80 -10.41
N THR A 36 -4.33 -10.89 -9.67
CA THR A 36 -5.33 -11.92 -9.99
C THR A 36 -6.74 -11.34 -9.89
N SER A 37 -7.07 -10.65 -8.80
CA SER A 37 -8.36 -9.96 -8.65
C SER A 37 -8.63 -8.96 -9.77
N PHE A 38 -7.59 -8.20 -10.17
CA PHE A 38 -7.71 -7.24 -11.27
C PHE A 38 -7.96 -7.88 -12.64
N ASP A 39 -7.45 -9.09 -12.88
CA ASP A 39 -7.68 -9.82 -14.12
C ASP A 39 -9.08 -10.46 -14.15
N GLU A 40 -9.67 -10.72 -12.99
CA GLU A 40 -11.06 -11.14 -12.81
C GLU A 40 -12.05 -9.96 -12.91
N GLY A 41 -11.53 -8.73 -13.00
CA GLY A 41 -12.34 -7.50 -13.07
C GLY A 41 -12.85 -7.01 -11.71
N GLU A 42 -12.31 -7.57 -10.63
CA GLU A 42 -12.64 -7.21 -9.25
C GLU A 42 -11.64 -6.18 -8.69
N GLY A 43 -12.06 -5.49 -7.64
CA GLY A 43 -11.17 -4.66 -6.82
C GLY A 43 -10.50 -5.49 -5.73
N TYR A 44 -9.40 -4.98 -5.20
CA TYR A 44 -8.71 -5.57 -4.05
C TYR A 44 -8.80 -4.60 -2.86
N GLU A 45 -9.48 -5.02 -1.79
CA GLU A 45 -9.63 -4.24 -0.57
C GLU A 45 -8.56 -4.63 0.44
N VAL A 46 -7.83 -3.62 0.94
CA VAL A 46 -6.93 -3.76 2.08
C VAL A 46 -7.59 -3.04 3.26
N GLU A 47 -8.05 -3.80 4.24
CA GLU A 47 -8.74 -3.28 5.42
C GLU A 47 -7.89 -2.21 6.13
N GLY A 48 -8.53 -1.10 6.52
CA GLY A 48 -7.86 0.06 7.14
C GLY A 48 -7.02 0.91 6.17
N PHE A 49 -6.70 0.43 4.97
CA PHE A 49 -5.86 1.16 4.01
C PHE A 49 -6.64 1.73 2.83
N GLY A 50 -7.41 0.89 2.13
CA GLY A 50 -8.22 1.32 0.98
C GLY A 50 -8.43 0.24 -0.07
N ILE A 51 -9.04 0.65 -1.18
CA ILE A 51 -9.44 -0.23 -2.29
C ILE A 51 -8.60 0.10 -3.51
N PHE A 52 -8.04 -0.93 -4.13
CA PHE A 52 -7.45 -0.86 -5.45
C PHE A 52 -8.42 -1.40 -6.50
N SER A 53 -8.60 -0.69 -7.60
CA SER A 53 -9.49 -1.10 -8.68
C SER A 53 -8.88 -0.83 -10.05
N LYS A 54 -9.12 -1.71 -11.02
CA LYS A 54 -8.64 -1.54 -12.40
C LYS A 54 -9.64 -0.71 -13.20
N LEU A 55 -9.17 0.43 -13.72
CA LEU A 55 -9.92 1.29 -14.63
C LEU A 55 -9.22 1.33 -15.98
N GLY A 56 -9.60 0.42 -16.88
CA GLY A 56 -8.93 0.22 -18.17
C GLY A 56 -7.50 -0.29 -17.97
N SER A 57 -6.51 0.50 -18.40
CA SER A 57 -5.08 0.22 -18.21
C SER A 57 -4.51 0.73 -16.89
N ASN A 58 -5.30 1.49 -16.13
CA ASN A 58 -4.83 2.17 -14.92
C ASN A 58 -5.31 1.43 -13.66
N ILE A 59 -4.55 1.55 -12.58
CA ILE A 59 -4.97 1.14 -11.24
C ILE A 59 -5.38 2.41 -10.50
N LEU A 60 -6.63 2.47 -10.06
CA LEU A 60 -7.15 3.50 -9.18
C LEU A 60 -7.00 3.03 -7.73
N PHE A 61 -6.52 3.91 -6.87
CA PHE A 61 -6.51 3.69 -5.42
C PHE A 61 -7.52 4.65 -4.77
N ILE A 62 -8.41 4.08 -3.96
CA ILE A 62 -9.41 4.80 -3.17
C ILE A 62 -9.04 4.58 -1.71
N PRO A 63 -8.52 5.60 -1.00
CA PRO A 63 -8.11 5.43 0.40
C PRO A 63 -9.33 5.12 1.29
N SER A 64 -9.08 4.40 2.39
CA SER A 64 -10.08 4.25 3.44
C SER A 64 -10.35 5.59 4.13
N GLU A 65 -11.52 5.76 4.73
CA GLU A 65 -11.82 6.96 5.54
C GLU A 65 -10.83 7.12 6.71
N GLU A 66 -10.35 6.00 7.26
CA GLU A 66 -9.34 5.99 8.33
C GLU A 66 -8.01 6.55 7.85
N LEU A 67 -7.50 6.07 6.70
CA LEU A 67 -6.26 6.56 6.11
C LEU A 67 -6.39 8.01 5.66
N GLU A 68 -7.51 8.38 5.03
CA GLU A 68 -7.78 9.75 4.64
C GLU A 68 -7.80 10.69 5.86
N THR A 69 -8.45 10.26 6.95
CA THR A 69 -8.48 11.02 8.20
C THR A 69 -7.10 11.12 8.82
N GLU A 70 -6.32 10.04 8.87
CA GLU A 70 -4.96 10.06 9.42
C GLU A 70 -4.05 11.01 8.63
N ILE A 71 -4.12 10.96 7.29
CA ILE A 71 -3.33 11.85 6.42
C ILE A 71 -3.76 13.31 6.64
N ASN A 72 -5.06 13.59 6.59
CA ASN A 72 -5.56 14.95 6.78
C ASN A 72 -5.23 15.46 8.19
N TYR A 73 -5.36 14.64 9.24
CA TYR A 73 -5.11 15.09 10.60
C TYR A 73 -3.61 15.25 10.91
N LYS A 74 -2.74 14.39 10.37
CA LYS A 74 -1.28 14.48 10.58
C LYS A 74 -0.58 15.50 9.69
N TYR A 75 -1.13 15.82 8.52
CA TYR A 75 -0.47 16.67 7.52
C TYR A 75 -1.22 17.98 7.19
N VAL A 76 -2.38 18.27 7.80
CA VAL A 76 -2.99 19.61 7.74
C VAL A 76 -1.99 20.64 8.29
N GLY A 77 -1.52 21.53 7.42
CA GLY A 77 -0.60 22.61 7.76
C GLY A 77 0.88 22.34 7.45
N MET A 78 1.25 21.20 6.85
CA MET A 78 2.60 20.99 6.32
C MET A 78 2.67 21.46 4.86
N GLU A 79 3.67 22.29 4.52
CA GLU A 79 3.91 22.69 3.13
C GLU A 79 4.18 21.44 2.26
N PRO A 80 3.66 21.41 1.02
CA PRO A 80 3.97 20.33 0.09
C PRO A 80 5.49 20.26 -0.12
N ILE A 81 6.05 19.06 0.00
CA ILE A 81 7.48 18.84 -0.25
C ILE A 81 7.65 18.73 -1.78
N GLU A 82 8.36 19.68 -2.39
CA GLU A 82 8.82 19.63 -3.79
C GLU A 82 9.86 18.53 -4.04
#